data_AF-F0Z5Y9-F1
#
_entry.id   AF-F0Z5Y9-F1
#
_cell.length_a   1.000
_cell.length_b   1.000
_cell.length_c   1.000
_cell.angle_alpha   90.00
_cell.angle_beta   90.00
_cell.angle_gamma   90.00
#
_symmetry.space_group_name_H-M   'P 1'
#
loop_
_entity.id
_entity.type
_entity.pdbx_description
1 polymer ?
#
loop_
_entity_poly.entity_id
_entity_poly.type
_entity_poly.pdbx_seq_one_letter_code
_entity_poly.pdbx_strand_id
1 'polypeptide(L)'
;MVLEWIRFLAGAVCMAAGLVFYIIQFIGVFRFKYVLNRMHAAAIGDTLGCGLLLVGALFFNGFTFPSVKILFLIVFLWLTSPVAAHMVSKLEVLSREKMEDCCPVEPAEEIELEDCCQAEPAKERKEEGA
;
A
#
# COMPACT_ATOMS: atom_id res chain seq x y z
N MET A 1 -9.98 -17.60 32.42
CA MET A 1 -10.59 -16.33 32.86
C MET A 1 -9.67 -15.12 32.66
N VAL A 2 -8.78 -14.73 33.59
CA VAL A 2 -8.03 -13.44 33.47
C VAL A 2 -7.20 -13.31 32.17
N LEU A 3 -6.52 -14.39 31.76
CA LEU A 3 -5.75 -14.44 30.51
C LEU A 3 -6.59 -14.25 29.24
N GLU A 4 -7.85 -14.68 29.24
CA GLU A 4 -8.74 -14.54 28.07
C GLU A 4 -9.20 -13.09 27.92
N TRP A 5 -9.53 -12.44 29.03
CA TRP A 5 -9.86 -11.02 29.06
C TRP A 5 -8.69 -10.14 28.60
N ILE A 6 -7.46 -10.45 29.04
CA ILE A 6 -6.26 -9.72 28.62
C ILE A 6 -6.04 -9.87 27.11
N ARG A 7 -6.18 -11.08 26.57
CA ARG A 7 -6.02 -11.33 25.12
C ARG A 7 -7.07 -10.61 24.29
N PHE A 8 -8.31 -10.60 24.76
CA PHE A 8 -9.40 -9.88 24.11
C PHE A 8 -9.14 -8.37 24.08
N LEU A 9 -8.75 -7.79 25.22
CA LEU A 9 -8.44 -6.37 25.32
C LEU A 9 -7.24 -5.98 24.45
N ALA A 10 -6.17 -6.78 24.47
CA ALA A 10 -4.99 -6.55 23.64
C ALA A 10 -5.33 -6.62 22.13
N GLY A 11 -6.11 -7.62 21.71
CA GLY A 11 -6.57 -7.75 20.33
C GLY A 11 -7.44 -6.57 19.89
N ALA A 12 -8.38 -6.14 20.72
CA ALA A 12 -9.25 -4.99 20.45
C ALA A 12 -8.45 -3.69 20.30
N VAL A 13 -7.47 -3.44 21.20
CA VAL A 13 -6.61 -2.25 21.12
C VAL A 13 -5.73 -2.29 19.87
N CYS A 14 -5.14 -3.44 19.53
CA CYS A 14 -4.36 -3.60 18.29
C CYS A 14 -5.22 -3.34 17.04
N MET A 15 -6.45 -3.87 16.98
CA MET A 15 -7.32 -3.63 15.83
C MET A 15 -7.76 -2.17 15.73
N ALA A 16 -8.11 -1.53 16.84
CA ALA A 16 -8.47 -0.12 16.87
C ALA A 16 -7.29 0.76 16.42
N ALA A 17 -6.09 0.50 16.92
CA ALA A 17 -4.88 1.20 16.50
C ALA A 17 -4.59 0.97 15.01
N GLY A 18 -4.67 -0.28 14.53
CA GLY A 18 -4.50 -0.62 13.10
C GLY A 18 -5.45 0.16 12.20
N LEU A 19 -6.74 0.28 12.59
CA LEU A 19 -7.72 1.07 11.85
C LEU A 19 -7.34 2.56 11.78
N VAL A 20 -6.86 3.14 12.89
CA VAL A 20 -6.40 4.54 12.92
C VAL A 20 -5.19 4.72 11.98
N PHE A 21 -4.24 3.80 11.96
CA PHE A 21 -3.11 3.84 11.03
C PHE A 21 -3.55 3.73 9.56
N TYR A 22 -4.58 2.94 9.25
CA TYR A 22 -5.16 2.90 7.90
C TYR A 22 -5.80 4.21 7.49
N ILE A 23 -6.51 4.88 8.41
CA ILE A 23 -7.08 6.19 8.13
C ILE A 23 -5.95 7.21 7.86
N ILE A 24 -4.87 7.18 8.64
CA ILE A 24 -3.70 8.03 8.42
C ILE A 24 -3.02 7.71 7.09
N GLN A 25 -2.89 6.43 6.73
CA GLN A 25 -2.35 5.99 5.44
C GLN A 25 -3.16 6.61 4.32
N PHE A 26 -4.49 6.43 4.33
CA PHE A 26 -5.41 6.94 3.33
C PHE A 26 -5.33 8.48 3.20
N ILE A 27 -5.20 9.20 4.31
CA ILE A 27 -5.04 10.66 4.28
C ILE A 27 -3.66 11.07 3.73
N GLY A 28 -2.59 10.36 4.10
CA GLY A 28 -1.23 10.67 3.65
C GLY A 28 -1.06 10.48 2.14
N VAL A 29 -1.66 9.40 1.65
CA VAL A 29 -1.92 9.05 0.25
C VAL A 29 -2.46 10.30 -0.48
N PHE A 30 -3.61 10.85 -0.05
CA PHE A 30 -4.28 11.95 -0.79
C PHE A 30 -3.58 13.31 -0.69
N ARG A 31 -2.69 13.51 0.29
CA ARG A 31 -2.09 14.81 0.61
C ARG A 31 -0.71 15.04 0.01
N PHE A 32 -0.09 14.02 -0.56
CA PHE A 32 1.28 14.13 -1.08
C PHE A 32 1.33 14.25 -2.61
N LYS A 33 2.02 15.33 -3.04
CA LYS A 33 2.31 15.71 -4.44
C LYS A 33 3.33 14.84 -5.16
N TYR A 34 4.24 14.20 -4.46
CA TYR A 34 5.33 13.43 -5.08
C TYR A 34 5.08 11.92 -4.98
N VAL A 35 5.30 11.21 -6.09
CA VAL A 35 5.07 9.76 -6.22
C VAL A 35 5.86 8.97 -5.16
N LEU A 36 7.13 9.31 -4.96
CA LEU A 36 8.00 8.63 -3.99
C LEU A 36 7.54 8.84 -2.53
N ASN A 37 7.07 10.04 -2.21
CA ASN A 37 6.60 10.40 -0.87
C ASN A 37 5.28 9.68 -0.52
N ARG A 38 4.42 9.51 -1.52
CA ARG A 38 3.20 8.73 -1.39
C ARG A 38 3.46 7.23 -1.23
N MET A 39 4.40 6.67 -1.98
CA MET A 39 4.80 5.27 -1.83
C MET A 39 5.37 5.01 -0.42
N HIS A 40 6.09 5.97 0.14
CA HIS A 40 6.56 5.89 1.53
C HIS A 40 5.39 5.93 2.53
N ALA A 41 4.42 6.83 2.34
CA ALA A 41 3.22 6.89 3.18
C ALA A 41 2.39 5.59 3.12
N ALA A 42 2.24 5.00 1.92
CA ALA A 42 1.58 3.72 1.72
C ALA A 42 2.34 2.59 2.45
N ALA A 43 3.66 2.50 2.29
CA ALA A 43 4.48 1.48 2.95
C ALA A 43 4.44 1.56 4.48
N ILE A 44 4.39 2.76 5.08
CA ILE A 44 4.23 2.93 6.53
C ILE A 44 2.88 2.37 6.99
N GLY A 45 1.80 2.66 6.25
CA GLY A 45 0.48 2.13 6.55
C GLY A 45 0.38 0.62 6.42
N ASP A 46 1.05 0.02 5.44
CA ASP A 46 1.04 -1.43 5.29
C ASP A 46 1.87 -2.13 6.38
N THR A 47 3.03 -1.58 6.73
CA THR A 47 3.91 -2.18 7.73
C THR A 47 3.36 -2.06 9.15
N LEU A 48 2.79 -0.90 9.52
CA LEU A 48 2.21 -0.66 10.84
C LEU A 48 0.73 -1.02 10.91
N GLY A 49 -0.10 -0.60 9.94
CA GLY A 49 -1.54 -0.84 9.91
C GLY A 49 -1.88 -2.31 9.68
N CYS A 50 -1.50 -2.89 8.53
CA CYS A 50 -1.71 -4.34 8.30
C CYS A 50 -1.02 -5.15 9.40
N GLY A 51 0.20 -4.79 9.79
CA GLY A 51 0.94 -5.44 10.87
C GLY A 51 0.14 -5.53 12.17
N LEU A 52 -0.41 -4.41 12.66
CA LEU A 52 -1.23 -4.37 13.86
C LEU A 52 -2.55 -5.14 13.72
N LEU A 53 -3.22 -5.06 12.55
CA LEU A 53 -4.45 -5.82 12.29
C LEU A 53 -4.19 -7.34 12.30
N LEU A 54 -3.13 -7.79 11.62
CA LEU A 54 -2.77 -9.21 11.55
C LEU A 54 -2.33 -9.73 12.92
N VAL A 55 -1.56 -8.95 13.69
CA VAL A 55 -1.20 -9.30 15.06
C VAL A 55 -2.44 -9.36 15.96
N GLY A 56 -3.36 -8.40 15.86
CA GLY A 56 -4.64 -8.43 16.58
C GLY A 56 -5.49 -9.67 16.25
N ALA A 57 -5.55 -10.06 14.98
CA ALA A 57 -6.21 -11.30 14.55
C ALA A 57 -5.54 -12.55 15.13
N LEU A 58 -4.22 -12.54 15.31
CA LEU A 58 -3.46 -13.64 15.91
C LEU A 58 -3.80 -13.82 17.41
N PHE A 59 -3.98 -12.71 18.14
CA PHE A 59 -4.44 -12.74 19.53
C PHE A 59 -5.84 -13.35 19.67
N PHE A 60 -6.74 -13.10 18.72
CA PHE A 60 -8.08 -13.68 18.66
C PHE A 60 -8.08 -15.17 18.32
N ASN A 61 -7.30 -15.60 17.31
CA ASN A 61 -7.33 -16.97 16.80
C ASN A 61 -6.56 -18.00 17.66
N GLY A 62 -5.62 -17.53 18.50
CA GLY A 62 -4.85 -18.39 19.41
C GLY A 62 -3.77 -19.24 18.75
N PHE A 63 -3.11 -20.14 19.50
CA PHE A 63 -1.95 -20.93 19.03
C PHE A 63 -2.37 -22.16 18.20
N THR A 64 -3.16 -21.91 17.15
CA THR A 64 -3.76 -22.93 16.29
C THR A 64 -3.12 -22.87 14.90
N PHE A 65 -3.29 -23.89 14.06
CA PHE A 65 -2.84 -23.91 12.64
C PHE A 65 -3.04 -22.59 11.85
N PRO A 66 -4.15 -21.84 11.98
CA PRO A 66 -4.32 -20.54 11.32
C PRO A 66 -3.26 -19.49 11.69
N SER A 67 -2.69 -19.51 12.88
CA SER A 67 -1.72 -18.48 13.31
C SER A 67 -0.39 -18.58 12.58
N VAL A 68 0.00 -19.78 12.15
CA VAL A 68 1.17 -19.98 11.28
C VAL A 68 0.96 -19.31 9.91
N LYS A 69 -0.27 -19.40 9.37
CA LYS A 69 -0.61 -18.75 8.09
C LYS A 69 -0.57 -17.22 8.20
N ILE A 70 -1.09 -16.67 9.30
CA ILE A 70 -1.07 -15.22 9.56
C ILE A 70 0.37 -14.73 9.72
N LEU A 71 1.22 -15.47 10.43
CA LEU A 71 2.63 -15.12 10.59
C LEU A 71 3.37 -15.13 9.23
N PHE A 72 3.07 -16.10 8.37
CA PHE A 72 3.61 -16.14 7.02
C PHE A 72 3.16 -14.94 6.17
N LEU A 73 1.91 -14.52 6.31
CA LEU A 73 1.39 -13.31 5.65
C LEU A 73 2.14 -12.04 6.09
N ILE A 74 2.43 -11.87 7.38
CA ILE A 74 3.20 -10.71 7.89
C ILE A 74 4.57 -10.65 7.23
N VAL A 75 5.30 -11.77 7.22
CA VAL A 75 6.65 -11.83 6.64
C VAL A 75 6.60 -11.56 5.13
N PHE A 76 5.65 -12.17 4.43
CA PHE A 76 5.51 -11.99 2.99
C PHE A 76 5.15 -10.54 2.61
N LEU A 77 4.26 -9.89 3.38
CA LEU A 77 3.89 -8.49 3.19
C LEU A 77 5.10 -7.56 3.37
N TRP A 78 5.91 -7.81 4.40
CA TRP A 78 7.13 -7.05 4.67
C TRP A 78 8.19 -7.20 3.59
N LEU A 79 8.28 -8.35 2.92
CA LEU A 79 9.19 -8.52 1.78
C LEU A 79 8.63 -7.87 0.50
N THR A 80 7.31 -7.87 0.34
CA THR A 80 6.65 -7.28 -0.82
C THR A 80 6.81 -5.76 -0.86
N SER A 81 6.71 -5.09 0.29
CA SER A 81 6.83 -3.62 0.40
C SER A 81 8.16 -3.03 -0.16
N PRO A 82 9.37 -3.49 0.23
CA PRO A 82 10.62 -2.98 -0.32
C PRO A 82 10.86 -3.38 -1.78
N VAL A 83 10.34 -4.54 -2.21
CA VAL A 83 10.43 -4.96 -3.63
C VAL A 83 9.61 -4.02 -4.51
N ALA A 84 8.39 -3.68 -4.09
CA ALA A 84 7.55 -2.70 -4.77
C ALA A 84 8.23 -1.32 -4.84
N ALA A 85 8.78 -0.84 -3.72
CA ALA A 85 9.49 0.45 -3.67
C ALA A 85 10.68 0.52 -4.64
N HIS A 86 11.46 -0.56 -4.73
CA HIS A 86 12.61 -0.63 -5.64
C HIS A 86 12.19 -0.65 -7.12
N MET A 87 11.13 -1.38 -7.47
CA MET A 87 10.58 -1.39 -8.84
C MET A 87 10.06 -0.01 -9.25
N VAL A 88 9.30 0.65 -8.38
CA VAL A 88 8.77 2.01 -8.64
C VAL A 88 9.91 3.01 -8.85
N SER A 89 10.95 2.96 -8.03
CA SER A 89 12.12 3.84 -8.16
C SER A 89 12.83 3.67 -9.51
N LYS A 90 12.97 2.43 -10.01
CA LYS A 90 13.56 2.19 -11.33
C LYS A 90 12.68 2.70 -12.48
N LEU A 91 11.35 2.59 -12.34
CA LEU A 91 10.41 3.10 -13.34
C LEU A 91 10.42 4.63 -13.42
N GLU A 92 10.51 5.33 -12.29
CA GLU A 92 10.58 6.80 -12.26
C GLU A 92 11.84 7.31 -12.98
N VAL A 93 13.00 6.69 -12.75
CA VAL A 93 14.26 7.06 -13.42
C VAL A 93 14.20 6.81 -14.93
N LEU A 94 13.68 5.66 -15.36
CA LEU A 94 13.53 5.33 -16.78
C LEU A 94 12.49 6.23 -17.47
N SER A 95 11.41 6.57 -16.77
CA SER A 95 10.38 7.47 -17.31
C SER A 95 10.89 8.91 -17.43
N ARG A 96 11.77 9.36 -16.52
CA ARG A 96 12.38 10.69 -16.61
C ARG A 96 13.27 10.82 -17.85
N GLU A 97 14.09 9.81 -18.15
CA GLU A 97 14.95 9.80 -19.35
C GLU A 97 14.13 9.87 -20.65
N LYS A 98 12.93 9.25 -20.67
CA LYS A 98 12.01 9.30 -21.82
C LYS A 98 11.24 10.63 -21.94
N MET A 99 11.00 11.33 -20.83
CA MET A 99 10.30 12.62 -20.78
C MET A 99 11.21 13.81 -21.15
N GLU A 100 12.50 13.74 -20.82
CA GLU A 100 13.48 14.82 -21.07
C GLU A 100 13.73 15.05 -22.58
N ASP A 101 13.38 14.10 -23.45
CA ASP A 101 13.54 14.16 -24.91
C ASP A 101 12.36 14.84 -25.65
N CYS A 102 11.16 14.94 -25.03
CA CYS A 102 9.96 15.44 -25.72
C CYS A 102 9.40 16.79 -25.22
N CYS A 103 9.65 17.24 -23.98
CA CYS A 103 9.28 18.58 -23.49
C CYS A 103 10.01 18.91 -22.17
N PRO A 104 10.70 20.06 -22.04
CA PRO A 104 11.17 20.54 -20.75
C PRO A 104 9.98 21.17 -20.00
N VAL A 105 9.40 20.46 -19.03
CA VAL A 105 8.32 21.02 -18.20
C VAL A 105 8.72 20.95 -16.73
N GLU A 106 8.69 22.13 -16.10
CA GLU A 106 8.95 22.37 -14.67
C GLU A 106 8.03 21.53 -13.76
N PRO A 107 8.52 21.18 -12.55
CA PRO A 107 7.95 20.11 -11.74
C PRO A 107 6.77 20.58 -10.88
N ALA A 108 5.58 20.04 -11.13
CA ALA A 108 4.40 20.15 -10.27
C ALA A 108 3.59 18.85 -10.37
N GLU A 109 3.49 18.05 -9.31
CA GLU A 109 2.35 18.00 -8.38
C GLU A 109 1.32 16.88 -8.69
N GLU A 110 1.15 15.96 -7.72
CA GLU A 110 -0.09 15.28 -7.25
C GLU A 110 -0.94 14.55 -8.29
N ILE A 111 -1.05 13.21 -8.22
CA ILE A 111 -2.33 12.49 -8.53
C ILE A 111 -2.27 11.11 -7.90
N GLU A 112 -3.06 10.89 -6.85
CA GLU A 112 -3.41 9.56 -6.38
C GLU A 112 -4.49 8.92 -7.20
N LEU A 113 -4.55 7.60 -7.01
CA LEU A 113 -5.65 6.69 -7.31
C LEU A 113 -5.63 6.09 -8.72
N GLU A 114 -5.26 4.81 -8.74
CA GLU A 114 -6.20 3.73 -9.10
C GLU A 114 -6.91 3.73 -10.46
N ASP A 115 -6.57 4.55 -11.47
CA ASP A 115 -7.36 4.61 -12.71
C ASP A 115 -6.70 4.08 -13.99
N CYS A 116 -6.05 2.90 -13.96
CA CYS A 116 -5.75 2.20 -15.23
C CYS A 116 -5.98 0.69 -15.24
N CYS A 117 -6.11 -0.01 -14.11
CA CYS A 117 -6.34 -1.46 -14.12
C CYS A 117 -7.71 -1.90 -13.60
N GLN A 118 -8.68 -0.99 -13.58
CA GLN A 118 -10.03 -1.33 -14.00
C GLN A 118 -10.47 -0.45 -15.18
N ALA A 119 -9.77 -0.55 -16.32
CA ALA A 119 -10.40 -0.53 -17.63
C ALA A 119 -9.46 -1.15 -18.69
N GLU A 120 -9.90 -2.30 -19.19
CA GLU A 120 -9.37 -3.12 -20.30
C GLU A 120 -9.27 -2.37 -21.67
N PRO A 121 -8.67 -2.96 -22.72
CA PRO A 121 -8.11 -2.29 -23.89
C PRO A 121 -9.18 -1.81 -24.87
N ALA A 122 -9.07 -0.56 -25.34
CA ALA A 122 -9.90 -0.02 -26.43
C ALA A 122 -9.03 0.50 -27.58
N LYS A 123 -8.81 -0.41 -28.50
CA LYS A 123 -8.51 -0.23 -29.93
C LYS A 123 -9.41 0.84 -30.57
N GLU A 124 -8.88 2.00 -30.93
CA GLU A 124 -9.42 2.86 -32.01
C GLU A 124 -8.31 3.59 -32.78
N ARG A 125 -7.69 2.87 -33.71
CA ARG A 125 -7.19 3.46 -34.96
C ARG A 125 -7.83 2.68 -36.09
N LYS A 126 -8.85 3.26 -36.73
CA LYS A 126 -9.13 3.26 -38.19
C LYS A 126 -10.63 3.50 -38.46
N GLU A 127 -10.97 4.73 -38.83
CA GLU A 127 -11.69 5.11 -40.06
C GLU A 127 -11.07 6.47 -40.45
N GLU A 128 -10.13 6.54 -41.41
CA GLU A 128 -10.38 6.75 -42.84
C GLU A 128 -11.45 7.83 -43.12
N GLY A 129 -11.00 9.00 -43.60
CA GLY A 129 -11.89 9.97 -44.23
C GLY A 129 -11.46 11.43 -44.14
N ALA A 130 -10.34 11.79 -44.78
CA ALA A 130 -10.16 13.02 -45.57
C ALA A 130 -8.70 13.11 -46.06
#